data_AF-A0A0T5ZA57-F1
#
_entry.id   AF-A0A0T5ZA57-F1
#
_cell.length_a   1.000
_cell.length_b   1.000
_cell.length_c   1.000
_cell.angle_alpha   90.00
_cell.angle_beta   90.00
_cell.angle_gamma   90.00
#
_symmetry.space_group_name_H-M   'P 1'
#
loop_
_entity.id
_entity.type
_entity.pdbx_description
1 polymer ?
#
loop_
_entity_poly.entity_id
_entity_poly.type
_entity_poly.pdbx_seq_one_letter_code
_entity_poly.pdbx_strand_id
1 'polypeptide(L)' 'MGYRHRWTDGEALDLPNGKVVCVGRNYVGHVKEFDSSLPTEPLLFVKPDTTLVDMQQPVVIPTDKGAVHHEVELAMLIGE' A
#
# COMPACT_ATOMS: atom_id res chain seq x y z
N MET A 1 13.69 13.36 -3.98
CA MET A 1 13.62 12.51 -5.20
C MET A 1 12.28 11.82 -5.18
N GLY A 2 11.53 11.83 -6.28
CA GLY A 2 10.22 11.15 -6.35
C GLY A 2 10.40 9.62 -6.41
N TYR A 3 9.35 8.89 -6.01
CA TYR A 3 9.29 7.45 -6.19
C TYR A 3 9.38 7.05 -7.67
N ARG A 4 10.01 5.92 -7.96
CA ARG A 4 10.03 5.27 -9.27
C ARG A 4 9.91 3.76 -9.08
N HIS A 5 9.11 3.10 -9.91
CA HIS A 5 9.00 1.64 -9.92
C HIS A 5 10.37 0.99 -10.17
N ARG A 6 10.67 -0.08 -9.43
CA ARG A 6 11.91 -0.85 -9.56
C ARG A 6 11.62 -2.34 -9.50
N TRP A 7 12.42 -3.11 -10.22
CA TRP A 7 12.52 -4.56 -10.06
C TRP A 7 13.22 -4.90 -8.74
N THR A 8 13.15 -6.17 -8.34
CA THR A 8 13.76 -6.65 -7.09
C THR A 8 15.29 -6.58 -7.10
N ASP A 9 15.92 -6.50 -8.28
CA ASP A 9 17.36 -6.27 -8.46
C ASP A 9 17.74 -4.78 -8.45
N GLY A 10 16.77 -3.87 -8.34
CA GLY A 10 16.95 -2.42 -8.26
C GLY A 10 16.86 -1.70 -9.60
N GLU A 11 16.76 -2.42 -10.72
CA GLU A 11 16.58 -1.81 -12.05
C GLU A 11 15.28 -1.00 -12.10
N ALA A 12 15.36 0.22 -12.63
CA ALA A 12 14.20 1.09 -12.72
C ALA A 12 13.29 0.71 -13.90
N LEU A 13 11.98 0.70 -13.68
CA LEU A 13 11.00 0.56 -14.75
C LEU A 13 10.60 1.94 -15.28
N ASP A 14 10.27 1.98 -16.57
CA ASP A 14 9.76 3.17 -17.25
C ASP A 14 8.24 3.14 -17.40
N LEU A 15 7.55 2.92 -16.27
CA LEU A 15 6.11 3.05 -16.16
C LEU A 15 5.77 4.33 -15.38
N PRO A 16 4.71 5.05 -15.77
CA PRO A 16 4.29 6.26 -15.05
C PRO A 16 3.73 5.88 -13.67
N ASN A 17 4.01 6.71 -12.67
CA ASN A 17 3.28 6.64 -11.41
C ASN A 17 1.82 7.06 -11.65
N GLY A 18 0.89 6.35 -11.03
CA GLY A 18 -0.54 6.67 -11.09
C GLY A 18 -1.15 6.75 -9.70
N LYS A 19 -1.80 5.66 -9.31
CA LYS A 19 -2.45 5.52 -8.00
C LYS A 19 -2.30 4.09 -7.51
N VAL A 20 -2.36 3.90 -6.20
CA VAL A 20 -2.45 2.56 -5.60
C VAL A 20 -3.90 2.31 -5.22
N VAL A 21 -4.51 1.30 -5.83
CA VAL A 21 -5.85 0.82 -5.44
C VAL A 21 -5.65 -0.30 -4.41
N CYS A 22 -6.26 -0.16 -3.24
CA CYS A 22 -6.13 -1.07 -2.12
C CYS A 22 -7.48 -1.73 -1.80
N VAL A 23 -7.43 -2.88 -1.13
CA VAL A 23 -8.61 -3.60 -0.65
C VAL A 23 -8.51 -3.82 0.86
N GLY A 24 -9.43 -3.23 1.61
CA GLY A 24 -9.52 -3.43 3.05
C GLY A 24 -10.17 -4.77 3.39
N ARG A 25 -9.81 -5.33 4.54
CA ARG A 25 -10.48 -6.52 5.11
C ARG A 25 -10.44 -7.77 4.21
N ASN A 26 -9.38 -7.93 3.43
CA ASN A 26 -9.22 -9.05 2.48
C ASN A 26 -8.64 -10.34 3.10
N TYR A 27 -8.51 -10.40 4.43
CA TYR A 27 -8.05 -11.59 5.16
C TYR A 27 -8.97 -11.85 6.36
N VAL A 28 -9.52 -13.07 6.45
CA VAL A 28 -10.47 -13.45 7.52
C VAL A 28 -9.87 -13.29 8.92
N GLY A 29 -8.56 -13.59 9.09
CA GLY A 29 -7.86 -13.39 10.35
C GLY A 29 -7.90 -11.93 10.80
N HIS A 30 -7.54 -11.02 9.90
CA HIS A 30 -7.54 -9.58 10.16
C HIS A 30 -8.95 -9.03 10.43
N VAL A 31 -10.00 -9.52 9.75
CA VAL A 31 -11.39 -9.10 10.03
C VAL A 31 -11.80 -9.41 11.48
N LYS A 32 -11.35 -10.56 12.01
CA LYS A 32 -11.67 -10.99 13.37
C LYS A 32 -11.00 -10.13 14.45
N GLU A 33 -9.86 -9.51 14.15
CA GLU A 33 -9.14 -8.63 15.10
C GLU A 33 -9.98 -7.41 15.50
N PHE A 34 -10.87 -6.96 14.61
CA PHE A 34 -11.69 -5.76 14.79
C PHE A 34 -13.18 -6.06 15.03
N ASP A 35 -13.53 -7.30 15.40
CA ASP A 35 -14.91 -7.78 15.59
C ASP A 35 -15.88 -7.30 14.49
N SER A 36 -15.38 -7.31 13.26
CA SER A 36 -16.07 -6.74 12.11
C SER A 36 -16.81 -7.81 11.32
N SER A 37 -17.93 -7.45 10.70
CA SER A 37 -18.60 -8.35 9.76
C SER A 37 -17.76 -8.58 8.51
N LEU A 38 -17.85 -9.78 7.94
CA LEU A 38 -17.25 -10.07 6.65
C LEU A 38 -17.93 -9.21 5.57
N PRO A 39 -17.16 -8.45 4.77
CA PRO A 39 -17.74 -7.64 3.72
C PRO A 39 -18.31 -8.53 2.60
N THR A 40 -19.48 -8.16 2.08
CA THR A 40 -20.12 -8.86 0.95
C THR A 40 -19.60 -8.39 -0.41
N GLU A 41 -18.95 -7.23 -0.44
CA GLU A 41 -18.31 -6.63 -1.61
C GLU A 41 -16.92 -6.08 -1.20
N PRO A 42 -15.94 -6.02 -2.11
CA PRO A 42 -14.61 -5.50 -1.77
C PRO A 42 -14.66 -4.05 -1.27
N LEU A 43 -14.06 -3.81 -0.09
CA LEU A 43 -13.89 -2.46 0.44
C LEU A 43 -12.68 -1.80 -0.25
N LEU A 44 -12.92 -1.00 -1.27
CA LEU A 44 -11.86 -0.37 -2.05
C LEU A 44 -11.54 1.05 -1.54
N PHE A 45 -10.26 1.39 -1.53
CA PHE A 45 -9.78 2.75 -1.30
C PHE A 45 -8.53 3.01 -2.14
N VAL A 46 -8.12 4.28 -2.24
CA VAL A 46 -7.01 4.70 -3.09
C VAL A 46 -5.99 5.50 -2.29
N LYS A 47 -4.71 5.23 -2.52
CA LYS A 47 -3.61 6.09 -2.08
C LYS A 47 -3.03 6.82 -3.31
N PRO A 48 -2.84 8.15 -3.26
CA PRO A 48 -2.23 8.91 -4.36
C PRO A 48 -0.73 8.61 -4.47
N ASP A 49 -0.14 8.95 -5.63
CA ASP A 49 1.28 8.80 -5.93
C ASP A 49 2.20 9.46 -4.89
N THR A 50 1.76 10.55 -4.28
CA THR A 50 2.49 11.27 -3.22
C THR A 50 2.75 10.43 -1.96
N THR A 51 2.08 9.28 -1.82
CA THR A 51 2.30 8.34 -0.71
C THR A 51 3.38 7.29 -1.00
N LEU A 52 3.80 7.14 -2.27
CA LEU A 52 4.77 6.14 -2.67
C LEU A 52 6.18 6.54 -2.23
N VAL A 53 6.91 5.59 -1.64
CA VAL A 53 8.31 5.74 -1.20
C VAL A 53 9.10 4.48 -1.52
N ASP A 54 10.42 4.60 -1.55
CA ASP A 54 11.31 3.45 -1.70
C ASP A 54 11.45 2.70 -0.37
N MET A 55 11.00 1.45 -0.32
CA MET A 55 11.06 0.60 0.88
C MET A 55 12.48 0.18 1.27
N GLN A 56 13.49 0.39 0.39
CA GLN A 56 14.90 0.19 0.74
C GLN A 56 15.48 1.38 1.51
N GLN A 57 14.76 2.51 1.58
CA GLN A 57 15.15 3.69 2.34
C GLN A 57 14.39 3.74 3.68
N PRO A 58 14.89 4.47 4.70
CA PRO A 58 14.16 4.67 5.94
C PRO A 58 12.76 5.25 5.71
N VAL A 59 11.74 4.61 6.26
CA VAL A 59 10.34 5.07 6.17
C VAL A 59 10.09 6.13 7.24
N VAL A 60 9.68 7.32 6.81
CA VAL A 60 9.29 8.42 7.71
C VAL A 60 7.80 8.31 8.02
N ILE A 61 7.46 8.37 9.32
CA ILE A 61 6.07 8.37 9.80
C ILE A 61 5.72 9.71 10.46
N PRO A 62 4.46 10.17 10.38
CA PRO A 62 4.02 11.36 11.11
C PRO A 62 4.07 11.12 12.62
N THR A 63 4.59 12.09 13.37
CA THR A 63 4.72 12.01 14.84
C THR A 63 3.64 12.78 15.59
N ASP A 64 2.81 13.55 14.89
CA ASP A 64 1.78 14.43 15.44
C ASP A 64 0.34 13.96 15.16
N LYS A 65 0.15 12.76 14.58
CA LYS A 65 -1.16 12.21 14.15
C LYS A 65 -1.61 10.95 14.91
N GLY A 66 -0.99 10.65 16.06
CA GLY A 66 -1.28 9.45 16.84
C GLY A 66 -0.46 8.23 16.40
N ALA A 67 -0.92 7.03 16.78
CA ALA A 67 -0.23 5.79 16.46
C ALA A 67 -0.30 5.48 14.96
N VAL A 68 0.83 5.09 14.38
CA VAL A 68 0.93 4.62 12.99
C VAL A 68 1.08 3.11 13.00
N HIS A 69 0.11 2.42 12.43
CA HIS A 69 0.11 0.96 12.37
C HIS A 69 0.71 0.48 11.04
N HIS A 70 1.25 -0.74 11.07
CA HIS A 70 1.88 -1.38 9.92
C HIS A 70 0.96 -2.49 9.39
N GLU A 71 0.70 -2.47 8.08
CA GLU A 71 -0.13 -3.45 7.38
C GLU A 71 0.65 -3.92 6.16
N VAL A 72 1.15 -5.16 6.21
CA VAL A 72 1.91 -5.74 5.09
C VAL A 72 0.93 -6.35 4.09
N GLU A 73 1.11 -6.01 2.82
CA GLU A 73 0.24 -6.48 1.74
C GLU A 73 1.06 -6.94 0.54
N LEU A 74 0.50 -7.85 -0.25
CA LEU A 74 1.02 -8.15 -1.58
C LEU A 74 0.65 -6.99 -2.52
N ALA A 75 1.65 -6.36 -3.11
CA ALA A 75 1.46 -5.33 -4.14
C ALA A 75 1.57 -5.93 -5.54
N MET A 76 0.68 -5.51 -6.45
CA MET A 76 0.71 -5.88 -7.87
C MET A 76 0.86 -4.63 -8.72
N LEU A 77 1.87 -4.61 -9.59
CA LEU A 77 2.07 -3.55 -10.58
C LEU A 77 1.31 -3.90 -11.86
N ILE A 78 0.51 -2.96 -12.35
CA ILE A 78 -0.27 -3.11 -13.58
C ILE A 78 0.59 -2.63 -14.76
N GLY A 79 0.81 -3.50 -15.73
CA GLY A 79 1.56 -3.19 -16.96
C GLY A 79 0.68 -2.81 -18.15
N GLU A 80 -0.59 -3.25 -18.16
CA GLU A 80 -1.62 -3.00 -19.18
C GLU A 80 -3.02 -2.93 -18.55
#